data_AF-M1BAS1-F1
#
_entry.id   AF-M1BAS1-F1
#
_cell.length_a   1.000
_cell.length_b   1.000
_cell.length_c   1.000
_cell.angle_alpha   90.00
_cell.angle_beta   90.00
_cell.angle_gamma   90.00
#
_symmetry.space_group_name_H-M   'P 1'
#
loop_
_entity.id
_entity.type
_entity.pdbx_description
1 polymer ?
#
loop_
_entity_poly.entity_id
_entity_poly.type
_entity_poly.pdbx_seq_one_letter_code
_entity_poly.pdbx_strand_id
1 'polypeptide(L)'
;MGIKNLWIGGLYGVMHEHFEELEFLLGADSQTRQNVYKPHFFSRRNIYRLVDDSRAIDVQLCPICKKVRLVYDCPAEGCLVKDEATKECRACSLCILRCSECGRCINNTEYVETFCLELLCSDCSKQPLECKDEQKCCL
;
A
#
# COMPACT_ATOMS: atom_id res chain seq x y z
N MET A 1 24.42 -15.23 -11.75
CA MET A 1 23.78 -14.56 -10.59
C MET A 1 23.06 -13.34 -11.13
N GLY A 2 21.74 -13.26 -10.96
CA GLY A 2 20.93 -12.12 -11.41
C GLY A 2 20.09 -11.58 -10.26
N ILE A 3 19.56 -10.36 -10.42
CA ILE A 3 18.63 -9.75 -9.46
C ILE A 3 17.34 -10.59 -9.47
N LYS A 4 16.89 -11.01 -8.28
CA LYS A 4 15.65 -11.80 -8.12
C LYS A 4 14.46 -10.97 -7.67
N ASN A 5 14.72 -9.95 -6.85
CA ASN A 5 13.71 -9.07 -6.28
C ASN A 5 14.18 -7.62 -6.43
N LEU A 6 13.27 -6.72 -6.81
CA LEU A 6 13.48 -5.30 -6.98
C LEU A 6 12.43 -4.53 -6.16
N TRP A 7 12.90 -3.60 -5.33
CA TRP A 7 12.02 -2.75 -4.54
C TRP A 7 12.19 -1.30 -4.98
N ILE A 8 11.17 -0.80 -5.66
CA ILE A 8 11.10 0.59 -6.15
C ILE A 8 10.63 1.52 -5.03
N GLY A 9 9.83 1.00 -4.10
CA GLY A 9 9.29 1.74 -2.97
C GLY A 9 8.33 2.84 -3.41
N GLY A 10 8.29 3.93 -2.64
CA GLY A 10 7.45 5.09 -2.90
C GLY A 10 7.89 5.97 -4.07
N LEU A 11 8.86 5.54 -4.89
CA LEU A 11 9.33 6.31 -6.03
C LEU A 11 8.23 6.47 -7.09
N TYR A 12 8.09 7.68 -7.60
CA TYR A 12 7.15 8.02 -8.66
C TYR A 12 7.89 8.17 -9.99
N GLY A 13 7.18 7.95 -11.10
CA GLY A 13 7.72 8.11 -12.46
C GLY A 13 8.01 6.79 -13.18
N VAL A 14 7.76 5.64 -12.54
CA VAL A 14 7.77 4.36 -13.24
C VAL A 14 6.59 4.33 -14.21
N MET A 15 6.91 4.27 -15.49
CA MET A 15 5.95 4.14 -16.59
C MET A 15 5.63 2.66 -16.82
N HIS A 16 4.53 2.41 -17.52
CA HIS A 16 4.08 1.05 -17.79
C HIS A 16 5.14 0.23 -18.55
N GLU A 17 5.77 0.84 -19.56
CA GLU A 17 6.86 0.24 -20.35
C GLU A 17 8.05 -0.18 -19.48
N HIS A 18 8.48 0.68 -18.54
CA HIS A 18 9.55 0.34 -17.60
C HIS A 18 9.15 -0.83 -16.69
N PHE A 19 7.89 -0.88 -16.27
CA PHE A 19 7.40 -1.94 -15.41
C PHE A 19 7.36 -3.29 -16.13
N GLU A 20 6.88 -3.33 -17.37
CA GLU A 20 6.86 -4.55 -18.19
C GLU A 20 8.29 -5.08 -18.47
N GLU A 21 9.23 -4.18 -18.78
CA GLU A 21 10.63 -4.55 -18.99
C GLU A 21 11.25 -5.12 -17.70
N LEU A 22 10.98 -4.49 -16.55
CA LEU A 22 11.46 -4.98 -15.26
C LEU A 22 10.86 -6.35 -14.90
N GLU A 23 9.57 -6.56 -15.11
CA GLU A 23 8.94 -7.87 -14.90
C GLU A 23 9.58 -8.95 -15.78
N PHE A 24 9.84 -8.64 -17.05
CA PHE A 24 10.52 -9.54 -17.98
C PHE A 24 11.94 -9.89 -17.51
N LEU A 25 12.74 -8.88 -17.14
CA LEU A 25 14.12 -9.07 -16.66
C LEU A 25 14.19 -9.86 -15.35
N LEU A 26 13.17 -9.74 -14.50
CA LEU A 26 13.06 -10.48 -13.24
C LEU A 26 12.51 -11.90 -13.41
N GLY A 27 12.07 -12.28 -14.62
CA GLY A 27 11.42 -13.58 -14.87
C GLY A 27 10.10 -13.73 -14.10
N ALA A 28 9.42 -12.61 -13.86
CA ALA A 28 8.13 -12.57 -13.18
C ALA A 28 7.02 -12.58 -14.24
N ASP A 29 6.55 -13.77 -14.63
CA ASP A 29 5.40 -13.88 -15.53
C ASP A 29 4.15 -13.27 -14.86
N SER A 30 3.58 -12.24 -15.50
CA SER A 30 2.51 -11.39 -14.97
C SER A 30 1.14 -12.11 -14.87
N GLN A 31 0.95 -13.23 -15.57
CA GLN A 31 -0.34 -13.93 -15.67
C GLN A 31 -0.59 -14.97 -14.57
N THR A 32 0.44 -15.54 -13.94
CA THR A 32 0.27 -16.65 -12.99
C THR A 32 0.20 -16.24 -11.52
N ARG A 33 0.49 -14.98 -11.18
CA ARG A 33 0.73 -14.57 -9.79
C ARG A 33 -0.40 -13.82 -9.09
N GLN A 34 -1.53 -13.55 -9.75
CA GLN A 34 -2.55 -12.65 -9.19
C GLN A 34 -3.25 -13.16 -7.90
N ASN A 35 -3.05 -14.41 -7.47
CA ASN A 35 -3.85 -15.02 -6.41
C ASN A 35 -3.10 -15.55 -5.16
N VAL A 36 -1.77 -15.39 -5.03
CA VAL A 36 -1.02 -15.89 -3.84
C VAL A 36 -0.05 -14.85 -3.28
N TYR A 37 -0.46 -13.59 -3.21
CA TYR A 37 0.32 -12.57 -2.49
C TYR A 37 -0.24 -12.36 -1.09
N LYS A 38 0.66 -12.25 -0.10
CA LYS A 38 0.27 -11.81 1.24
C LYS A 38 -0.33 -10.40 1.12
N PRO A 39 -1.42 -10.09 1.85
CA PRO A 39 -2.01 -8.76 1.85
C PRO A 39 -0.97 -7.69 2.16
N HIS A 40 -0.92 -6.65 1.34
CA HIS A 40 0.00 -5.54 1.52
C HIS A 40 -0.71 -4.36 2.19
N PHE A 41 -0.63 -4.25 3.51
CA PHE A 41 -1.29 -3.19 4.24
C PHE A 41 -0.45 -1.91 4.30
N PHE A 42 -1.12 -0.76 4.23
CA PHE A 42 -0.47 0.53 4.38
C PHE A 42 0.04 0.73 5.81
N SER A 43 1.27 1.21 5.95
CA SER A 43 1.85 1.60 7.23
C SER A 43 2.86 2.70 7.01
N ARG A 44 2.63 3.89 7.59
CA ARG A 44 3.54 5.04 7.43
C ARG A 44 4.93 4.75 8.00
N ARG A 45 4.99 4.02 9.12
CA ARG A 45 6.25 3.60 9.77
C ARG A 45 7.04 2.58 8.94
N ASN A 46 6.42 2.00 7.91
CA ASN A 46 6.98 0.86 7.17
C ASN A 46 6.85 0.98 5.64
N ILE A 47 6.78 2.20 5.08
CA ILE A 47 6.68 2.40 3.62
C ILE A 47 7.86 1.73 2.89
N TYR A 48 9.03 1.68 3.54
CA TYR A 48 10.25 1.06 3.03
C TYR A 48 10.52 -0.33 3.61
N ARG A 49 9.63 -0.87 4.45
CA ARG A 49 9.88 -2.17 5.07
C ARG A 49 9.59 -3.24 4.04
N LEU A 50 10.65 -3.92 3.62
CA LEU A 50 10.60 -5.13 2.80
C LEU A 50 9.57 -6.08 3.42
N VAL A 51 8.41 -6.21 2.78
CA VAL A 51 7.49 -7.29 3.11
C VAL A 51 8.19 -8.54 2.63
N ASP A 52 8.50 -9.46 3.54
CA ASP A 52 8.98 -10.79 3.20
C ASP A 52 7.84 -11.61 2.59
N ASP A 53 7.55 -11.25 1.35
CA ASP A 53 6.82 -12.08 0.44
C ASP A 53 7.65 -12.33 -0.82
N SER A 54 7.27 -13.36 -1.54
CA SER A 54 7.97 -13.85 -2.73
C SER A 54 7.79 -12.95 -3.94
N ARG A 55 7.40 -11.67 -3.77
CA ARG A 55 7.18 -10.76 -4.90
C ARG A 55 8.53 -10.33 -5.48
N ALA A 56 8.62 -10.46 -6.80
CA ALA A 56 9.81 -10.03 -7.54
C ALA A 56 9.89 -8.51 -7.63
N ILE A 57 8.76 -7.81 -7.61
CA ILE A 57 8.67 -6.35 -7.64
C ILE A 57 7.55 -5.88 -6.71
N ASP A 58 7.76 -4.75 -6.02
CA ASP A 58 6.86 -4.25 -4.98
C ASP A 58 5.72 -3.37 -5.48
N VAL A 59 5.91 -2.75 -6.65
CA VAL A 59 4.91 -1.92 -7.32
C VAL A 59 4.01 -2.74 -8.24
N GLN A 60 2.80 -2.24 -8.47
CA GLN A 60 1.78 -2.83 -9.33
C GLN A 60 1.01 -1.72 -10.05
N LEU A 61 0.25 -2.05 -11.10
CA LEU A 61 -0.73 -1.13 -11.66
C LEU A 61 -1.84 -0.88 -10.63
N CYS A 62 -2.01 0.38 -10.24
CA CYS A 62 -3.14 0.77 -9.39
C CYS A 62 -4.45 0.50 -10.14
N PRO A 63 -5.41 -0.25 -9.55
CA PRO A 63 -6.66 -0.58 -10.23
C PRO A 63 -7.52 0.65 -10.54
N ILE A 64 -7.32 1.77 -9.82
CA ILE A 64 -8.06 3.03 -10.01
C ILE A 64 -7.37 3.91 -11.05
N CYS A 65 -6.15 4.40 -10.79
CA CYS A 65 -5.49 5.38 -11.67
C CYS A 65 -4.64 4.76 -12.79
N LYS A 66 -4.51 3.43 -12.83
CA LYS A 66 -3.73 2.66 -13.81
C LYS A 66 -2.24 3.06 -13.91
N LYS A 67 -1.71 3.78 -12.91
CA LYS A 67 -0.28 4.09 -12.79
C LYS A 67 0.43 3.00 -11.98
N VAL A 68 1.70 2.74 -12.33
CA VAL A 68 2.57 1.85 -11.55
C VAL A 68 2.91 2.53 -10.22
N ARG A 69 2.46 1.93 -9.11
CA ARG A 69 2.56 2.46 -7.75
C ARG A 69 2.62 1.31 -6.73
N LEU A 70 3.01 1.61 -5.49
CA LEU A 70 2.66 0.74 -4.37
C LEU A 70 1.14 0.68 -4.24
N VAL A 71 0.59 -0.54 -4.34
CA VAL A 71 -0.83 -0.83 -4.15
C VAL A 71 -0.99 -1.52 -2.80
N TYR A 72 -1.97 -1.05 -2.04
CA TYR A 72 -2.26 -1.57 -0.70
C TYR A 72 -3.63 -2.23 -0.67
N ASP A 73 -3.75 -3.27 0.13
CA ASP A 73 -5.00 -3.90 0.53
C ASP A 73 -5.54 -3.23 1.80
N CYS A 74 -6.82 -3.38 2.10
CA CYS A 74 -7.43 -2.81 3.30
C CYS A 74 -7.53 -3.89 4.39
N PRO A 75 -7.03 -3.63 5.62
CA PRO A 75 -7.15 -4.57 6.73
C PRO A 75 -8.55 -4.62 7.38
N ALA A 76 -9.49 -3.75 6.99
CA ALA A 76 -10.83 -3.75 7.54
C ALA A 76 -11.66 -4.94 7.00
N GLU A 77 -12.26 -5.73 7.90
CA GLU A 77 -13.03 -6.94 7.57
C GLU A 77 -14.17 -6.67 6.56
N GLY A 78 -14.83 -5.51 6.67
CA GLY A 78 -15.88 -5.10 5.75
C GLY A 78 -15.41 -4.82 4.32
N CYS A 79 -14.10 -4.62 4.11
CA CYS A 79 -13.51 -4.39 2.79
C CYS A 79 -13.04 -5.69 2.10
N LEU A 80 -13.17 -6.84 2.76
CA LEU A 80 -12.67 -8.13 2.28
C LEU A 80 -13.75 -9.01 1.63
N VAL A 81 -15.03 -8.61 1.67
CA VAL A 81 -16.15 -9.54 1.43
C VAL A 81 -17.13 -9.03 0.36
N LYS A 82 -17.44 -9.97 -0.56
CA LYS A 82 -18.50 -10.04 -1.61
C LYS A 82 -18.14 -9.43 -2.97
N ASP A 83 -17.81 -10.35 -3.86
CA ASP A 83 -17.56 -10.26 -5.30
C ASP A 83 -16.19 -9.76 -5.78
N GLU A 84 -15.63 -10.53 -6.73
CA GLU A 84 -14.42 -10.23 -7.51
C GLU A 84 -14.46 -8.84 -8.18
N ALA A 85 -15.66 -8.26 -8.33
CA ALA A 85 -15.89 -6.93 -8.87
C ALA A 85 -15.54 -5.79 -7.89
N THR A 86 -15.40 -6.07 -6.59
CA THR A 86 -15.30 -5.08 -5.53
C THR A 86 -14.18 -5.42 -4.55
N LYS A 87 -12.94 -5.53 -5.05
CA LYS A 87 -11.73 -5.14 -4.29
C LYS A 87 -11.74 -3.61 -4.06
N GLU A 88 -12.84 -3.06 -3.53
CA GLU A 88 -13.15 -1.62 -3.48
C GLU A 88 -12.06 -0.80 -2.80
N CYS A 89 -11.38 -1.41 -1.82
CA CYS A 89 -10.37 -0.73 -1.03
C CYS A 89 -8.93 -1.15 -1.38
N ARG A 90 -8.71 -1.77 -2.55
CA ARG A 90 -7.36 -2.07 -3.06
C ARG A 90 -6.91 -0.98 -4.01
N ALA A 91 -5.94 -0.15 -3.61
CA ALA A 91 -5.44 0.95 -4.45
C ALA A 91 -4.13 1.52 -3.91
N CYS A 92 -3.50 2.43 -4.67
CA CYS A 92 -2.40 3.23 -4.17
C CYS A 92 -2.86 4.29 -3.14
N SER A 93 -1.93 4.78 -2.33
CA SER A 93 -2.20 5.75 -1.25
C SER A 93 -2.72 7.10 -1.71
N LEU A 94 -2.61 7.43 -3.01
CA LEU A 94 -3.18 8.65 -3.59
C LEU A 94 -4.62 8.48 -4.07
N CYS A 95 -5.02 7.26 -4.42
CA CYS A 95 -6.38 6.99 -4.88
C CYS A 95 -7.33 6.68 -3.73
N ILE A 96 -6.83 6.06 -2.66
CA ILE A 96 -7.57 5.78 -1.44
C ILE A 96 -6.74 6.26 -0.26
N LEU A 97 -7.26 7.27 0.44
CA LEU A 97 -6.71 7.77 1.70
C LEU A 97 -6.81 6.69 2.77
N ARG A 98 -5.78 6.58 3.61
CA ARG A 98 -5.67 5.51 4.60
C ARG A 98 -5.19 6.04 5.93
N CYS A 99 -5.65 5.39 7.01
CA CYS A 99 -5.18 5.65 8.36
C CYS A 99 -3.67 5.35 8.46
N SER A 100 -2.86 6.29 8.96
CA SER A 100 -1.41 6.11 9.09
C SER A 100 -1.01 5.06 10.13
N GLU A 101 -1.87 4.83 11.13
CA GLU A 101 -1.65 3.87 12.20
C GLU A 101 -2.15 2.46 11.86
N CYS A 102 -3.42 2.31 11.45
CA CYS A 102 -4.01 0.98 11.22
C CYS A 102 -4.16 0.60 9.73
N GLY A 103 -3.82 1.47 8.78
CA GLY A 103 -3.78 1.14 7.34
C GLY A 103 -5.13 0.98 6.63
N ARG A 104 -6.25 1.05 7.35
CA ARG A 104 -7.61 0.98 6.77
C ARG A 104 -7.90 2.19 5.89
N CYS A 105 -8.75 1.99 4.89
CA CYS A 105 -9.28 3.08 4.07
C CYS A 105 -10.08 4.08 4.92
N ILE A 106 -9.96 5.36 4.58
CA ILE A 106 -10.79 6.45 5.10
C ILE A 106 -11.76 6.80 3.97
N ASN A 107 -12.88 6.07 3.92
CA ASN A 107 -13.97 6.33 2.99
C ASN A 107 -15.25 6.46 3.80
N ASN A 108 -15.88 7.63 3.75
CA ASN A 108 -17.11 7.95 4.50
C ASN A 108 -17.01 7.77 6.03
N THR A 109 -15.80 7.70 6.58
CA THR A 109 -15.55 7.65 8.02
C THR A 109 -14.97 8.98 8.50
N GLU A 110 -15.32 9.38 9.72
CA GLU A 110 -14.68 10.52 10.37
C GLU A 110 -13.18 10.24 10.53
N TYR A 111 -12.39 11.25 10.17
CA TYR A 111 -10.94 11.21 10.30
C TYR A 111 -10.42 12.51 10.92
N VAL A 112 -9.23 12.41 11.48
CA VAL A 112 -8.47 13.55 11.96
C VAL A 112 -7.22 13.65 11.11
N GLU A 113 -6.91 14.85 10.64
CA GLU A 113 -5.62 15.16 10.04
C GLU A 113 -4.69 15.69 11.13
N THR A 114 -3.52 15.07 11.30
CA THR A 114 -2.52 15.52 12.27
C THR A 114 -1.69 16.67 11.71
N PHE A 115 -0.93 17.36 12.56
CA PHE A 115 0.02 18.39 12.11
C PHE A 115 0.99 17.93 11.01
N CYS A 116 1.27 16.63 10.91
CA CYS A 116 2.16 16.06 9.89
C CYS A 116 1.45 15.64 8.61
N LEU A 117 0.22 16.14 8.38
CA LEU A 117 -0.62 15.81 7.22
C LEU A 117 -0.90 14.30 7.14
N GLU A 118 -0.95 13.65 8.30
CA GLU A 118 -1.33 12.24 8.40
C GLU A 118 -2.81 12.12 8.71
N LEU A 119 -3.43 11.09 8.16
CA LEU A 119 -4.83 10.84 8.40
C LEU A 119 -4.96 9.72 9.43
N LEU A 120 -5.73 9.95 10.48
CA LEU A 120 -6.10 8.96 11.48
C LEU A 120 -7.60 8.72 11.38
N CYS A 121 -8.01 7.44 11.35
CA CYS A 121 -9.42 7.13 11.51
C CYS A 121 -9.88 7.48 12.93
N SER A 122 -11.18 7.72 13.11
CA SER A 122 -11.79 8.04 14.41
C SER A 122 -11.36 7.08 15.53
N ASP A 123 -11.25 5.78 15.27
CA ASP A 123 -10.78 4.79 16.24
C ASP A 123 -9.33 5.03 16.70
N CYS A 124 -8.42 5.33 15.77
CA CYS A 124 -7.01 5.56 16.07
C CYS A 124 -6.78 6.94 16.70
N SER A 125 -7.58 7.94 16.32
CA SER A 125 -7.46 9.30 16.89
C SER A 125 -7.77 9.36 18.39
N LYS A 126 -8.55 8.40 18.91
CA LYS A 126 -8.92 8.31 20.33
C LYS A 126 -7.85 7.62 21.18
N GLN A 127 -6.88 6.96 20.56
CA GLN A 127 -5.82 6.27 21.28
C GLN A 127 -4.66 7.25 21.54
N PRO A 128 -4.02 7.18 22.71
CA PRO A 128 -2.77 7.90 22.93
C PRO A 128 -1.77 7.48 21.85
N LEU A 129 -1.30 8.41 21.03
CA LEU A 129 -0.25 8.14 20.07
C LEU A 129 1.02 7.81 20.88
N GLU A 130 1.38 6.53 20.94
CA GLU A 130 2.65 6.13 21.53
C GLU A 130 3.79 6.63 20.64
N CYS A 131 4.34 7.78 21.02
CA CYS A 131 5.60 8.27 20.50
C CYS A 131 6.70 7.30 20.89
N LYS A 132 7.05 6.41 19.97
CA LYS A 132 8.24 5.58 20.09
C LYS A 132 9.32 6.19 19.20
N ASP A 133 10.20 6.93 19.87
CA ASP A 133 11.47 7.53 19.44
C ASP A 133 11.42 8.73 18.48
N GLU A 134 12.12 9.79 18.90
CA GLU A 134 12.60 11.07 18.29
C GLU A 134 12.08 11.62 16.95
N GLN A 135 10.98 11.11 16.40
CA GLN A 135 10.14 11.80 15.42
C GLN A 135 8.98 12.40 16.18
N LYS A 136 9.00 13.73 16.31
CA LYS A 136 7.99 14.56 16.99
C LYS A 136 6.60 13.94 16.82
N CYS A 137 5.94 13.61 17.94
CA CYS A 137 4.54 13.21 17.91
C CYS A 137 3.75 14.26 17.15
N CYS A 138 3.25 13.87 16.00
CA CYS A 138 2.37 14.68 15.18
C CYS A 138 0.98 14.56 15.80
N LEU A 139 0.67 15.45 16.75
CA LEU A 139 -0.71 15.72 17.20
C LEU A 139 -1.33 16.71 16.22
#